data_AF-A0A4R9I014-F1
#
_entry.id   AF-A0A4R9I014-F1
#
_cell.length_a   1.000
_cell.length_b   1.000
_cell.length_c   1.000
_cell.angle_alpha   90.00
_cell.angle_beta   90.00
_cell.angle_gamma   90.00
#
_symmetry.space_group_name_H-M   'P 1'
#
loop_
_entity.id
_entity.type
_entity.pdbx_description
1 polymer ?
#
loop_
_entity_poly.entity_id
_entity_poly.type
_entity_poly.pdbx_seq_one_letter_code
_entity_poly.pdbx_strand_id
1 'polypeptide(L)'
;MKLRIIAKYSRDEFTDGECIWEEKQDDLGTVERTTKFSGKVLNEFQKDWAQFVERVLAQNPSKEEFLEKLGKKADNLEQIVFGRTLPFWRNPKLTGSIQLLIDPEFSPIPWEILRTQKGFLFQDENYRRGIRIDTIQKENTNKNNSILLVCNPVKSNLIATVNEECSKLFPILETKLNLRILKDAHLTRVSLLEEIGSVRYLHYAGHTEKKGIPIGANDFLYTKEIAGHSFSNLELVFFNSCHSSFDSIEQTGLTTSFLNAGAKEVIGFLFPVETNLAKSIGIKFWELYIKSKNSHRALGKIRKSLYDGSSKEIITAISLVHFSTEEQKRNTKRPITITIVLFVLFFCIVLLREKKEPIRVENFEVSEPKSFPTKKRKEVSVLPKDPLLERISQLKNSEFRKMALQFLKTKHEFLDDNQKKELLEFILSQKSSEEKMYYEFKTRSGF
;
A
#
# COMPACT_ATOMS: atom_id res chain seq x y z
N MET A 1 1.37 -6.51 -13.28
CA MET A 1 0.29 -7.49 -13.10
C MET A 1 -0.91 -6.70 -12.62
N LYS A 2 -2.02 -6.72 -13.36
CA LYS A 2 -3.16 -5.84 -13.09
C LYS A 2 -4.20 -6.68 -12.36
N LEU A 3 -4.29 -6.51 -11.06
CA LEU A 3 -5.43 -7.02 -10.33
C LEU A 3 -6.63 -6.16 -10.71
N ARG A 4 -7.72 -6.80 -11.10
CA ARG A 4 -8.94 -6.11 -11.48
C ARG A 4 -10.07 -6.67 -10.65
N ILE A 5 -10.14 -6.27 -9.38
CA ILE A 5 -11.29 -6.60 -8.52
C ILE A 5 -12.52 -5.90 -9.06
N ILE A 6 -13.13 -6.50 -10.08
CA ILE A 6 -14.39 -6.05 -10.64
C ILE A 6 -15.51 -6.49 -9.70
N ALA A 7 -15.63 -5.82 -8.56
CA ALA A 7 -16.84 -5.85 -7.77
C ALA A 7 -17.96 -5.29 -8.65
N LYS A 8 -18.80 -6.17 -9.22
CA LYS A 8 -19.91 -5.89 -10.15
C LYS A 8 -21.15 -6.64 -9.70
N TYR A 9 -22.35 -6.09 -9.93
CA TYR A 9 -23.59 -6.83 -9.71
C TYR A 9 -23.54 -8.23 -10.36
N SER A 10 -23.85 -9.26 -9.59
CA SER A 10 -24.03 -10.63 -10.09
C SER A 10 -25.10 -10.61 -11.17
N ARG A 11 -24.86 -11.31 -12.28
CA ARG A 11 -25.86 -11.46 -13.34
C ARG A 11 -27.13 -12.17 -12.86
N ASP A 12 -27.02 -12.92 -11.75
CA ASP A 12 -28.10 -13.71 -11.19
C ASP A 12 -28.90 -12.93 -10.12
N GLU A 13 -28.27 -11.96 -9.42
CA GLU A 13 -28.90 -11.17 -8.34
C GLU A 13 -28.32 -9.74 -8.27
N PHE A 14 -29.20 -8.72 -8.32
CA PHE A 14 -28.89 -7.28 -8.29
C PHE A 14 -28.23 -6.76 -6.99
N THR A 15 -27.77 -7.64 -6.10
CA THR A 15 -27.08 -7.25 -4.85
C THR A 15 -25.73 -7.91 -4.66
N ASP A 16 -25.38 -8.92 -5.45
CA ASP A 16 -24.15 -9.70 -5.25
C ASP A 16 -22.99 -9.18 -6.09
N GLY A 17 -21.76 -9.50 -5.70
CA GLY A 17 -20.53 -9.02 -6.32
C GLY A 17 -19.66 -10.13 -6.90
N GLU A 18 -18.80 -9.82 -7.86
CA GLU A 18 -17.74 -10.71 -8.33
C GLU A 18 -16.36 -10.10 -8.05
N CYS A 19 -15.32 -10.91 -7.92
CA CYS A 19 -13.94 -10.45 -7.81
C CYS A 19 -13.13 -11.24 -8.82
N ILE A 20 -12.51 -10.53 -9.76
CA ILE A 20 -11.77 -11.12 -10.88
C ILE A 20 -10.29 -10.82 -10.70
N TRP A 21 -9.40 -11.76 -10.99
CA TRP A 21 -7.98 -11.47 -11.08
C TRP A 21 -7.24 -12.39 -12.04
N GLU A 22 -6.20 -11.84 -12.64
CA GLU A 22 -5.29 -12.56 -13.52
C GLU A 22 -4.12 -13.12 -12.71
N GLU A 23 -3.89 -14.43 -12.79
CA GLU A 23 -2.72 -15.11 -12.23
C GLU A 23 -1.84 -15.61 -13.39
N LYS A 24 -0.58 -15.19 -13.44
CA LYS A 24 0.38 -15.74 -14.41
C LYS A 24 0.92 -17.05 -13.85
N GLN A 25 0.57 -18.17 -14.46
CA GLN A 25 1.17 -19.47 -14.14
C GLN A 25 2.43 -19.66 -14.97
N ASP A 26 3.48 -20.21 -14.35
CA ASP A 26 4.83 -20.27 -14.93
C ASP A 26 4.88 -21.03 -16.28
N ASP A 27 3.96 -21.99 -16.52
CA ASP A 27 3.97 -22.86 -17.70
C ASP A 27 2.69 -22.83 -18.58
N LEU A 28 1.60 -22.18 -18.16
CA LEU A 28 0.28 -22.29 -18.81
C LEU A 28 -0.35 -20.95 -19.26
N GLY A 29 0.37 -19.84 -19.12
CA GLY A 29 -0.14 -18.51 -19.46
C GLY A 29 -0.91 -17.83 -18.32
N THR A 30 -1.71 -16.82 -18.66
CA THR A 30 -2.50 -16.05 -17.68
C THR A 30 -3.86 -16.71 -17.48
N VAL A 31 -4.16 -17.15 -16.26
CA VAL A 31 -5.47 -17.71 -15.88
C VAL A 31 -6.26 -16.65 -15.14
N GLU A 32 -7.48 -16.38 -15.61
CA GLU A 32 -8.44 -15.54 -14.90
C GLU A 32 -9.16 -16.37 -13.83
N ARG A 33 -9.11 -15.91 -12.57
CA ARG A 33 -9.90 -16.47 -11.47
C ARG A 33 -11.02 -15.50 -11.11
N THR A 34 -12.18 -16.06 -10.79
CA THR A 34 -13.36 -15.30 -10.36
C THR A 34 -13.91 -15.88 -9.06
N THR A 35 -14.17 -15.02 -8.07
CA THR A 35 -14.92 -15.38 -6.84
C THR A 35 -16.17 -14.53 -6.74
N LYS A 36 -17.32 -15.16 -6.52
CA LYS A 36 -18.57 -14.46 -6.20
C LYS A 36 -18.61 -14.15 -4.70
N PHE A 37 -19.16 -13.01 -4.31
CA PHE A 37 -19.38 -12.62 -2.93
C PHE A 37 -20.77 -12.01 -2.74
N SER A 38 -21.35 -12.16 -1.55
CA SER A 38 -22.66 -11.59 -1.26
C SER A 38 -22.53 -10.11 -0.91
N GLY A 39 -23.23 -9.23 -1.64
CA GLY A 39 -23.19 -7.81 -1.32
C GLY A 39 -24.02 -7.45 -0.09
N LYS A 40 -24.97 -8.30 0.32
CA LYS A 40 -25.64 -8.19 1.63
C LYS A 40 -24.62 -8.30 2.77
N VAL A 41 -23.78 -9.33 2.75
CA VAL A 41 -22.75 -9.55 3.77
C VAL A 41 -21.70 -8.43 3.73
N LEU A 42 -21.34 -7.97 2.55
CA LEU A 42 -20.41 -6.84 2.40
C LEU A 42 -20.99 -5.53 2.96
N ASN A 43 -22.29 -5.27 2.77
CA ASN A 43 -22.98 -4.12 3.37
C ASN A 43 -23.06 -4.23 4.90
N GLU A 44 -23.31 -5.43 5.44
CA GLU A 44 -23.22 -5.68 6.89
C GLU A 44 -21.82 -5.39 7.42
N PHE A 45 -20.78 -5.84 6.72
CA PHE A 45 -19.39 -5.49 7.04
C PHE A 45 -19.14 -3.99 7.01
N GLN A 46 -19.66 -3.27 6.00
CA GLN A 46 -19.50 -1.81 5.90
C GLN A 46 -20.12 -1.08 7.11
N LYS A 47 -21.30 -1.51 7.57
CA LYS A 47 -21.95 -0.95 8.77
C LYS A 47 -21.13 -1.19 10.04
N ASP A 48 -20.65 -2.42 10.23
CA ASP A 48 -19.79 -2.79 11.35
C ASP A 48 -18.42 -2.08 11.28
N TRP A 49 -17.88 -1.86 10.08
CA TRP A 49 -16.68 -1.05 9.86
C TRP A 49 -16.90 0.41 10.27
N ALA A 50 -18.02 1.03 9.88
CA ALA A 50 -18.35 2.39 10.29
C ALA A 50 -18.41 2.53 11.83
N GLN A 51 -19.06 1.58 12.52
CA GLN A 51 -19.09 1.54 13.99
C GLN A 51 -17.71 1.30 14.61
N PHE A 52 -16.84 0.54 13.96
CA PHE A 52 -15.46 0.38 14.39
C PHE A 52 -14.69 1.71 14.28
N VAL A 53 -14.80 2.42 13.16
CA VAL A 53 -14.18 3.73 12.97
C VAL A 53 -14.66 4.73 14.02
N GLU A 54 -15.97 4.84 14.24
CA GLU A 54 -16.55 5.73 15.26
C GLU A 54 -15.98 5.46 16.65
N ARG A 55 -15.89 4.18 17.05
CA ARG A 55 -15.29 3.79 18.34
C ARG A 55 -13.83 4.15 18.44
N VAL A 56 -13.04 3.94 17.39
CA VAL A 56 -11.61 4.30 17.37
C VAL A 56 -11.43 5.81 17.50
N LEU A 57 -12.23 6.60 16.78
CA LEU A 57 -12.19 8.06 16.85
C LEU A 57 -12.66 8.60 18.20
N ALA A 58 -13.62 7.94 18.86
CA ALA A 58 -14.11 8.35 20.17
C ALA A 58 -13.17 7.93 21.32
N GLN A 59 -12.68 6.69 21.30
CA GLN A 59 -12.01 6.07 22.45
C GLN A 59 -10.48 6.11 22.35
N ASN A 60 -9.92 6.26 21.14
CA ASN A 60 -8.47 6.24 20.88
C ASN A 60 -7.78 5.04 21.57
N PRO A 61 -8.14 3.78 21.23
CA PRO A 61 -7.57 2.60 21.87
C PRO A 61 -6.04 2.54 21.66
N SER A 62 -5.37 1.69 22.45
CA SER A 62 -3.94 1.44 22.27
C SER A 62 -3.65 0.93 20.86
N LYS A 63 -2.42 1.17 20.39
CA LYS A 63 -2.00 0.78 19.05
C LYS A 63 -2.10 -0.73 18.85
N GLU A 64 -1.72 -1.50 19.86
CA GLU A 64 -1.74 -2.96 19.86
C GLU A 64 -3.17 -3.49 19.74
N GLU A 65 -4.09 -2.98 20.57
CA GLU A 65 -5.51 -3.35 20.53
C GLU A 65 -6.14 -2.98 19.19
N PHE A 66 -5.83 -1.79 18.68
CA PHE A 66 -6.31 -1.33 17.38
C PHE A 66 -5.83 -2.25 16.25
N LEU A 67 -4.54 -2.59 16.20
CA LEU A 67 -3.96 -3.42 15.15
C LEU A 67 -4.49 -4.86 15.21
N GLU A 68 -4.74 -5.41 16.40
CA GLU A 68 -5.38 -6.71 16.56
C GLU A 68 -6.80 -6.70 15.95
N LYS A 69 -7.61 -5.69 16.31
CA LYS A 69 -8.98 -5.55 15.79
C LYS A 69 -8.99 -5.27 14.28
N LEU A 70 -8.09 -4.42 13.80
CA LEU A 70 -7.92 -4.13 12.38
C LEU A 70 -7.57 -5.41 11.61
N GLY A 71 -6.68 -6.24 12.16
CA GLY A 71 -6.35 -7.55 11.61
C GLY A 71 -7.58 -8.44 11.42
N LYS A 72 -8.43 -8.54 12.45
CA LYS A 72 -9.70 -9.31 12.36
C LYS A 72 -10.66 -8.73 11.32
N LYS A 73 -10.75 -7.39 11.19
CA LYS A 73 -11.56 -6.75 10.14
C LYS A 73 -11.02 -7.07 8.74
N ALA A 74 -9.71 -7.05 8.56
CA ALA A 74 -9.06 -7.41 7.32
C ALA A 74 -9.34 -8.87 6.94
N ASP A 75 -9.19 -9.79 7.89
CA ASP A 75 -9.43 -11.22 7.68
C ASP A 75 -10.90 -11.49 7.31
N ASN A 76 -11.86 -10.80 7.96
CA ASN A 76 -13.28 -10.87 7.61
C ASN A 76 -13.55 -10.35 6.19
N LEU A 77 -12.98 -9.19 5.81
CA LEU A 77 -13.15 -8.64 4.47
C LEU A 77 -12.56 -9.57 3.40
N GLU A 78 -11.37 -10.12 3.66
CA GLU A 78 -10.74 -11.10 2.79
C GLU A 78 -11.64 -12.33 2.60
N GLN A 79 -12.20 -12.87 3.69
CA GLN A 79 -13.09 -14.02 3.63
C GLN A 79 -14.39 -13.73 2.87
N ILE A 80 -14.96 -12.53 3.02
CA ILE A 80 -16.17 -12.13 2.28
C ILE A 80 -15.89 -12.09 0.78
N VAL A 81 -14.80 -11.45 0.37
CA VAL A 81 -14.53 -11.14 -1.05
C VAL A 81 -13.89 -12.31 -1.81
N PHE A 82 -12.97 -13.04 -1.16
CA PHE A 82 -12.18 -14.11 -1.79
C PHE A 82 -12.58 -15.51 -1.32
N GLY A 83 -13.46 -15.62 -0.33
CA GLY A 83 -13.92 -16.90 0.20
C GLY A 83 -12.77 -17.71 0.80
N ARG A 84 -12.58 -18.94 0.29
CA ARG A 84 -11.46 -19.82 0.68
C ARG A 84 -10.18 -19.57 -0.13
N THR A 85 -10.23 -18.67 -1.10
CA THR A 85 -9.11 -18.43 -2.01
C THR A 85 -8.17 -17.41 -1.39
N LEU A 86 -6.90 -17.78 -1.23
CA LEU A 86 -5.89 -16.82 -0.79
C LEU A 86 -5.58 -15.85 -1.93
N PRO A 87 -5.65 -14.53 -1.71
CA PRO A 87 -5.31 -13.56 -2.74
C PRO A 87 -3.86 -13.71 -3.21
N PHE A 88 -3.61 -13.66 -4.51
CA PHE A 88 -2.29 -13.99 -5.07
C PHE A 88 -1.18 -13.02 -4.63
N TRP A 89 -1.49 -11.78 -4.18
CA TRP A 89 -0.49 -10.87 -3.62
C TRP A 89 -0.02 -11.25 -2.21
N ARG A 90 -0.64 -12.27 -1.62
CA ARG A 90 -0.07 -13.00 -0.49
C ARG A 90 1.00 -13.99 -0.94
N ASN A 91 1.25 -14.20 -2.24
CA ASN A 91 2.36 -15.05 -2.66
C ASN A 91 3.70 -14.30 -2.46
N PRO A 92 4.63 -14.84 -1.64
CA PRO A 92 5.93 -14.20 -1.39
C PRO A 92 6.81 -14.06 -2.65
N LYS A 93 6.52 -14.83 -3.70
CA LYS A 93 7.22 -14.73 -5.00
C LYS A 93 6.70 -13.59 -5.87
N LEU A 94 5.60 -12.93 -5.50
CA LEU A 94 5.03 -11.86 -6.31
C LEU A 94 5.94 -10.63 -6.29
N THR A 95 6.40 -10.23 -7.48
CA THR A 95 7.10 -8.96 -7.70
C THR A 95 6.25 -8.10 -8.64
N GLY A 96 5.62 -7.04 -8.11
CA GLY A 96 4.78 -6.17 -8.93
C GLY A 96 3.93 -5.17 -8.14
N SER A 97 3.28 -4.28 -8.87
CA SER A 97 2.27 -3.37 -8.35
C SER A 97 0.92 -4.07 -8.17
N ILE A 98 0.21 -3.72 -7.11
CA ILE A 98 -1.16 -4.16 -6.85
C ILE A 98 -2.07 -3.03 -7.33
N GLN A 99 -2.85 -3.26 -8.37
CA GLN A 99 -3.90 -2.32 -8.78
C GLN A 99 -5.25 -2.91 -8.37
N LEU A 100 -6.17 -2.09 -7.87
CA LEU A 100 -7.49 -2.53 -7.48
C LEU A 100 -8.50 -1.61 -8.15
N LEU A 101 -9.20 -2.12 -9.16
CA LEU A 101 -10.13 -1.35 -9.98
C LEU A 101 -11.57 -1.75 -9.63
N ILE A 102 -12.29 -0.89 -8.90
CA ILE A 102 -13.61 -1.20 -8.31
C ILE A 102 -14.74 -0.42 -8.97
N ASP A 103 -15.97 -0.93 -8.89
CA ASP A 103 -17.14 -0.12 -9.23
C ASP A 103 -17.40 0.94 -8.14
N PRO A 104 -18.01 2.10 -8.51
CA PRO A 104 -18.31 3.17 -7.56
C PRO A 104 -19.05 2.69 -6.30
N GLU A 105 -19.98 1.76 -6.42
CA GLU A 105 -20.80 1.23 -5.32
C GLU A 105 -19.97 0.57 -4.21
N PHE A 106 -18.78 0.06 -4.55
CA PHE A 106 -17.85 -0.56 -3.61
C PHE A 106 -16.72 0.38 -3.18
N SER A 107 -16.77 1.66 -3.57
CA SER A 107 -15.83 2.70 -3.15
C SER A 107 -15.80 2.95 -1.63
N PRO A 108 -16.89 2.79 -0.86
CA PRO A 108 -16.82 2.91 0.60
C PRO A 108 -16.03 1.82 1.30
N ILE A 109 -15.81 0.68 0.65
CA ILE A 109 -15.17 -0.47 1.28
C ILE A 109 -13.68 -0.14 1.51
N PRO A 110 -13.14 -0.40 2.72
CA PRO A 110 -11.78 -0.03 3.11
C PRO A 110 -10.76 -1.03 2.56
N TRP A 111 -10.65 -1.19 1.23
CA TRP A 111 -9.73 -2.12 0.57
C TRP A 111 -8.27 -1.98 1.04
N GLU A 112 -7.91 -0.80 1.49
CA GLU A 112 -6.66 -0.42 2.13
C GLU A 112 -6.24 -1.34 3.29
N ILE A 113 -7.19 -1.97 3.98
CA ILE A 113 -6.94 -2.86 5.12
C ILE A 113 -6.65 -4.30 4.71
N LEU A 114 -6.76 -4.66 3.43
CA LEU A 114 -6.40 -6.00 3.00
C LEU A 114 -4.93 -6.26 3.28
N ARG A 115 -4.60 -7.47 3.73
CA ARG A 115 -3.25 -7.79 4.15
C ARG A 115 -2.37 -8.13 2.95
N THR A 116 -1.10 -7.84 3.13
CA THR A 116 0.01 -8.23 2.25
C THR A 116 0.98 -9.09 3.04
N GLN A 117 2.11 -9.45 2.42
CA GLN A 117 3.23 -10.06 3.13
C GLN A 117 3.98 -9.09 4.05
N LYS A 118 3.79 -7.77 3.87
CA LYS A 118 4.54 -6.71 4.59
C LYS A 118 3.66 -5.91 5.56
N GLY A 119 2.41 -6.32 5.77
CA GLY A 119 1.43 -5.58 6.56
C GLY A 119 0.11 -5.45 5.81
N PHE A 120 -0.30 -4.22 5.53
CA PHE A 120 -1.56 -3.88 4.87
C PHE A 120 -1.35 -3.14 3.54
N LEU A 121 -2.35 -3.13 2.65
CA LEU A 121 -2.26 -2.47 1.34
C LEU A 121 -1.98 -0.96 1.45
N PHE A 122 -2.51 -0.26 2.46
CA PHE A 122 -2.24 1.18 2.61
C PHE A 122 -0.76 1.50 2.85
N GLN A 123 0.03 0.52 3.33
CA GLN A 123 1.46 0.65 3.57
C GLN A 123 2.30 0.30 2.33
N ASP A 124 1.70 -0.33 1.31
CA ASP A 124 2.42 -0.74 0.10
C ASP A 124 2.56 0.44 -0.87
N GLU A 125 3.80 0.84 -1.15
CA GLU A 125 4.12 1.93 -2.09
C GLU A 125 3.70 1.63 -3.54
N ASN A 126 3.47 0.35 -3.87
CA ASN A 126 3.05 -0.10 -5.20
C ASN A 126 1.55 -0.42 -5.28
N TYR A 127 0.79 -0.23 -4.20
CA TYR A 127 -0.67 -0.35 -4.21
C TYR A 127 -1.32 0.87 -4.87
N ARG A 128 -2.28 0.62 -5.76
CA ARG A 128 -3.04 1.61 -6.52
C ARG A 128 -4.51 1.25 -6.48
N ARG A 129 -5.34 2.24 -6.22
CA ARG A 129 -6.78 2.12 -6.31
C ARG A 129 -7.27 2.87 -7.55
N GLY A 130 -8.18 2.27 -8.29
CA GLY A 130 -8.86 2.88 -9.42
C GLY A 130 -10.36 2.65 -9.30
N ILE A 131 -11.16 3.48 -9.97
CA ILE A 131 -12.60 3.29 -10.10
C ILE A 131 -12.91 2.98 -11.56
N ARG A 132 -13.79 2.01 -11.80
CA ARG A 132 -14.29 1.68 -13.12
C ARG A 132 -15.37 2.68 -13.48
N ILE A 133 -15.05 3.55 -14.43
CA ILE A 133 -15.91 4.62 -14.88
C ILE A 133 -15.84 4.77 -16.39
N ASP A 134 -16.93 5.26 -16.98
CA ASP A 134 -16.96 5.66 -18.38
C ASP A 134 -16.49 7.12 -18.47
N THR A 135 -15.21 7.32 -18.76
CA THR A 135 -14.65 8.68 -18.83
C THR A 135 -15.12 9.38 -20.10
N ILE A 136 -15.72 10.57 -19.96
CA ILE A 136 -16.02 11.44 -21.09
C ILE A 136 -14.73 12.14 -21.49
N GLN A 137 -13.94 11.53 -22.39
CA GLN A 137 -12.71 12.14 -22.89
C GLN A 137 -13.02 13.26 -23.88
N LYS A 138 -13.32 14.46 -23.37
CA LYS A 138 -13.09 15.70 -24.13
C LYS A 138 -11.73 16.24 -23.72
N GLU A 139 -10.73 16.12 -24.59
CA GLU A 139 -9.40 16.66 -24.30
C GLU A 139 -9.44 18.18 -24.16
N ASN A 140 -9.12 18.67 -22.96
CA ASN A 140 -8.84 20.06 -22.71
C ASN A 140 -7.32 20.23 -22.78
N THR A 141 -6.82 20.95 -23.78
CA THR A 141 -5.38 21.07 -24.07
C THR A 141 -4.66 22.07 -23.15
N ASN A 142 -5.40 22.77 -22.29
CA ASN A 142 -4.86 23.82 -21.44
C ASN A 142 -4.08 23.23 -20.26
N LYS A 143 -2.75 23.09 -20.42
CA LYS A 143 -1.83 22.51 -19.43
C LYS A 143 -1.00 23.58 -18.72
N ASN A 144 -1.64 24.67 -18.31
CA ASN A 144 -0.96 25.68 -17.49
C ASN A 144 -0.50 25.04 -16.19
N ASN A 145 0.76 25.25 -15.80
CA ASN A 145 1.31 24.73 -14.54
C ASN A 145 0.84 25.59 -13.35
N SER A 146 -0.48 25.62 -13.17
CA SER A 146 -1.21 26.38 -12.17
C SER A 146 -1.94 25.47 -11.19
N ILE A 147 -2.24 26.00 -10.02
CA ILE A 147 -2.99 25.33 -8.97
C ILE A 147 -4.09 26.24 -8.45
N LEU A 148 -5.28 25.66 -8.24
CA LEU A 148 -6.36 26.32 -7.52
C LEU A 148 -6.35 25.88 -6.06
N LEU A 149 -6.28 26.84 -5.14
CA LEU A 149 -6.49 26.65 -3.70
C LEU A 149 -7.87 27.18 -3.33
N VAL A 150 -8.78 26.28 -2.94
CA VAL A 150 -10.13 26.64 -2.47
C VAL A 150 -10.17 26.60 -0.96
N CYS A 151 -10.46 27.72 -0.33
CA CYS A 151 -10.59 27.88 1.12
C CYS A 151 -12.06 28.05 1.47
N ASN A 152 -12.71 26.95 1.86
CA ASN A 152 -14.16 26.91 2.01
C ASN A 152 -14.59 26.29 3.35
N PRO A 153 -14.48 27.03 4.48
CA PRO A 153 -14.80 26.49 5.78
C PRO A 153 -16.26 26.06 5.91
N VAL A 154 -17.22 26.84 5.39
CA VAL A 154 -18.70 26.68 5.45
C VAL A 154 -19.30 26.62 6.86
N LYS A 155 -18.67 25.91 7.79
CA LYS A 155 -19.04 25.80 9.20
C LYS A 155 -18.15 26.69 10.05
N SER A 156 -18.74 27.33 11.05
CA SER A 156 -18.04 28.24 11.96
C SER A 156 -16.86 27.58 12.68
N ASN A 157 -17.00 26.32 13.07
CA ASN A 157 -15.95 25.54 13.74
C ASN A 157 -14.78 25.16 12.83
N LEU A 158 -14.87 25.36 11.51
CA LEU A 158 -13.81 25.06 10.55
C LEU A 158 -13.02 26.31 10.12
N ILE A 159 -13.54 27.52 10.38
CA ILE A 159 -12.95 28.79 9.90
C ILE A 159 -11.47 28.89 10.27
N ALA A 160 -11.13 28.71 11.55
CA ALA A 160 -9.75 28.86 12.02
C ALA A 160 -8.79 27.88 11.33
N THR A 161 -9.17 26.60 11.25
CA THR A 161 -8.31 25.56 10.70
C THR A 161 -8.14 25.69 9.18
N VAL A 162 -9.21 25.97 8.44
CA VAL A 162 -9.14 26.16 6.98
C VAL A 162 -8.31 27.40 6.64
N ASN A 163 -8.49 28.50 7.38
CA ASN A 163 -7.68 29.71 7.18
C ASN A 163 -6.20 29.46 7.48
N GLU A 164 -5.88 28.73 8.54
CA GLU A 164 -4.51 28.35 8.85
C GLU A 164 -3.90 27.43 7.78
N GLU A 165 -4.66 26.44 7.31
CA GLU A 165 -4.24 25.54 6.24
C GLU A 165 -3.90 26.30 4.97
N CYS A 166 -4.83 27.13 4.50
CA CYS A 166 -4.65 27.93 3.30
C CYS A 166 -3.49 28.93 3.43
N SER A 167 -3.34 29.57 4.58
CA SER A 167 -2.23 30.51 4.82
C SER A 167 -0.87 29.83 4.79
N LYS A 168 -0.77 28.58 5.26
CA LYS A 168 0.47 27.79 5.20
C LYS A 168 0.72 27.24 3.79
N LEU A 169 -0.32 26.83 3.08
CA LEU A 169 -0.21 26.33 1.70
C LEU A 169 0.19 27.42 0.71
N PHE A 170 -0.28 28.65 0.89
CA PHE A 170 0.04 29.78 0.00
C PHE A 170 1.53 29.86 -0.36
N PRO A 171 2.47 30.05 0.60
CA PRO A 171 3.88 30.16 0.28
C PRO A 171 4.48 28.85 -0.25
N ILE A 172 3.92 27.69 0.08
CA ILE A 172 4.40 26.40 -0.42
C ILE A 172 4.10 26.30 -1.93
N LEU A 173 2.86 26.61 -2.32
CA LEU A 173 2.37 26.43 -3.68
C LEU A 173 2.93 27.47 -4.65
N GLU A 174 2.96 28.74 -4.25
CA GLU A 174 3.41 29.85 -5.11
C GLU A 174 4.89 29.72 -5.52
N THR A 175 5.71 28.98 -4.76
CA THR A 175 7.13 28.79 -5.08
C THR A 175 7.39 28.11 -6.44
N LYS A 176 6.46 27.29 -6.93
CA LYS A 176 6.65 26.46 -8.14
C LYS A 176 5.44 26.42 -9.07
N LEU A 177 4.29 26.90 -8.64
CA LEU A 177 3.03 26.83 -9.36
C LEU A 177 2.41 28.22 -9.45
N ASN A 178 1.74 28.52 -10.56
CA ASN A 178 0.93 29.73 -10.66
C ASN A 178 -0.33 29.54 -9.79
N LEU A 179 -0.36 30.17 -8.62
CA LEU A 179 -1.39 29.98 -7.60
C LEU A 179 -2.61 30.86 -7.87
N ARG A 180 -3.79 30.24 -7.88
CA ARG A 180 -5.09 30.91 -7.88
C ARG A 180 -5.84 30.53 -6.61
N ILE A 181 -6.60 31.46 -6.04
CA ILE A 181 -7.25 31.27 -4.74
C ILE A 181 -8.70 31.68 -4.84
N LEU A 182 -9.59 30.80 -4.37
CA LEU A 182 -11.00 31.12 -4.16
C LEU A 182 -11.33 30.98 -2.67
N LYS A 183 -11.93 32.05 -2.12
CA LYS A 183 -12.39 32.11 -0.73
C LYS A 183 -13.56 33.09 -0.61
N ASP A 184 -14.33 32.93 0.46
CA ASP A 184 -15.39 33.86 0.86
C ASP A 184 -16.34 34.22 -0.29
N ALA A 185 -16.66 35.51 -0.49
CA ALA A 185 -17.58 36.00 -1.51
C ALA A 185 -17.13 35.73 -2.96
N HIS A 186 -15.86 35.40 -3.20
CA HIS A 186 -15.37 35.06 -4.53
C HIS A 186 -15.63 33.60 -4.91
N LEU A 187 -15.97 32.74 -3.93
CA LEU A 187 -16.35 31.37 -4.17
C LEU A 187 -17.82 31.31 -4.61
N THR A 188 -18.03 31.37 -5.92
CA THR A 188 -19.34 31.18 -6.55
C THR A 188 -19.29 29.91 -7.40
N ARG A 189 -20.45 29.36 -7.77
CA ARG A 189 -20.51 28.18 -8.65
C ARG A 189 -19.76 28.41 -9.96
N VAL A 190 -19.98 29.57 -10.59
CA VAL A 190 -19.39 29.93 -11.88
C VAL A 190 -17.88 30.13 -11.74
N SER A 191 -17.43 30.95 -10.79
CA SER A 191 -16.00 31.18 -10.59
C SER A 191 -15.25 29.90 -10.22
N LEU A 192 -15.85 29.00 -9.44
CA LEU A 192 -15.26 27.71 -9.12
C LEU A 192 -15.08 26.84 -10.38
N LEU A 193 -16.10 26.73 -11.22
CA LEU A 193 -16.03 25.95 -12.47
C LEU A 193 -15.01 26.54 -13.47
N GLU A 194 -15.00 27.86 -13.64
CA GLU A 194 -14.05 28.57 -14.50
C GLU A 194 -12.61 28.33 -14.04
N GLU A 195 -12.35 28.47 -12.74
CA GLU A 195 -11.02 28.28 -12.19
C GLU A 195 -10.57 26.82 -12.31
N ILE A 196 -11.42 25.85 -11.95
CA ILE A 196 -11.14 24.41 -12.12
C ILE A 196 -10.80 24.08 -13.58
N GLY A 197 -11.53 24.64 -14.54
CA GLY A 197 -11.30 24.43 -15.97
C GLY A 197 -9.99 25.02 -16.51
N SER A 198 -9.28 25.82 -15.73
CA SER A 198 -8.07 26.56 -16.14
C SER A 198 -6.77 26.13 -15.45
N VAL A 199 -6.86 25.27 -14.43
CA VAL A 199 -5.72 24.84 -13.61
C VAL A 199 -5.31 23.40 -13.86
N ARG A 200 -4.06 23.05 -13.51
CA ARG A 200 -3.58 21.67 -13.58
C ARG A 200 -3.77 20.90 -12.28
N TYR A 201 -3.83 21.62 -11.17
CA TYR A 201 -3.94 21.05 -9.84
C TYR A 201 -5.05 21.75 -9.05
N LEU A 202 -5.71 21.00 -8.16
CA LEU A 202 -6.73 21.52 -7.25
C LEU A 202 -6.43 21.06 -5.82
N HIS A 203 -6.42 21.99 -4.88
CA HIS A 203 -6.51 21.71 -3.45
C HIS A 203 -7.79 22.32 -2.89
N TYR A 204 -8.63 21.50 -2.27
CA TYR A 204 -9.84 21.94 -1.60
C TYR A 204 -9.69 21.74 -0.09
N ALA A 205 -9.75 22.83 0.68
CA ALA A 205 -9.77 22.82 2.13
C ALA A 205 -11.15 23.27 2.63
N GLY A 206 -11.92 22.37 3.22
CA GLY A 206 -13.28 22.71 3.61
C GLY A 206 -14.21 21.55 3.94
N HIS A 207 -15.50 21.84 4.05
CA HIS A 207 -16.54 20.82 4.21
C HIS A 207 -17.12 20.40 2.85
N THR A 208 -17.37 19.11 2.66
CA THR A 208 -18.14 18.58 1.53
C THR A 208 -19.39 17.88 2.04
N GLU A 209 -20.47 17.95 1.27
CA GLU A 209 -21.69 17.20 1.55
C GLU A 209 -21.90 16.12 0.48
N LYS A 210 -22.78 15.16 0.78
CA LYS A 210 -23.08 14.06 -0.16
C LYS A 210 -23.46 14.58 -1.55
N LYS A 211 -24.25 15.66 -1.61
CA LYS A 211 -24.73 16.27 -2.87
C LYS A 211 -23.66 17.03 -3.66
N GLY A 212 -22.55 17.42 -3.02
CA GLY A 212 -21.48 18.15 -3.69
C GLY A 212 -20.74 19.14 -2.78
N ILE A 213 -20.11 20.13 -3.42
CA ILE A 213 -19.34 21.18 -2.75
C ILE A 213 -20.29 22.31 -2.36
N PRO A 214 -20.51 22.61 -1.06
CA PRO A 214 -21.28 23.78 -0.64
C PRO A 214 -20.61 25.07 -1.10
N ILE A 215 -21.36 25.95 -1.77
CA ILE A 215 -20.89 27.27 -2.23
C ILE A 215 -21.53 28.39 -1.41
N GLY A 216 -22.73 28.13 -0.86
CA GLY A 216 -23.43 29.05 0.03
C GLY A 216 -24.44 28.29 0.89
N ALA A 217 -25.26 29.02 1.67
CA ALA A 217 -26.19 28.42 2.63
C ALA A 217 -27.14 27.38 2.00
N ASN A 218 -27.57 27.60 0.76
CA ASN A 218 -28.48 26.72 0.02
C ASN A 218 -27.98 26.37 -1.38
N ASP A 219 -26.69 26.59 -1.66
CA ASP A 219 -26.13 26.41 -3.01
C ASP A 219 -24.95 25.44 -3.03
N PHE A 220 -24.92 24.60 -4.06
CA PHE A 220 -23.97 23.50 -4.20
C PHE A 220 -23.46 23.41 -5.63
N LEU A 221 -22.16 23.21 -5.80
CA LEU A 221 -21.66 22.60 -7.03
C LEU A 221 -21.93 21.09 -6.93
N TYR A 222 -22.94 20.62 -7.64
CA TYR A 222 -23.47 19.26 -7.49
C TYR A 222 -22.54 18.22 -8.12
N THR A 223 -22.49 17.01 -7.56
CA THR A 223 -21.67 15.90 -8.10
C THR A 223 -22.04 15.55 -9.54
N LYS A 224 -23.35 15.54 -9.87
CA LYS A 224 -23.84 15.33 -11.24
C LYS A 224 -23.41 16.42 -12.21
N GLU A 225 -23.34 17.67 -11.73
CA GLU A 225 -22.88 18.81 -12.51
C GLU A 225 -21.39 18.66 -12.82
N ILE A 226 -20.57 18.39 -11.79
CA ILE A 226 -19.12 18.11 -11.91
C ILE A 226 -18.87 17.02 -12.96
N ALA A 227 -19.59 15.89 -12.89
CA ALA A 227 -19.42 14.77 -13.81
C ALA A 227 -19.80 15.10 -15.27
N GLY A 228 -20.62 16.14 -15.50
CA GLY A 228 -20.99 16.62 -16.83
C GLY A 228 -19.97 17.55 -17.48
N HIS A 229 -18.98 18.05 -16.72
CA HIS A 229 -17.91 18.89 -17.24
C HIS A 229 -16.71 18.07 -17.75
N SER A 230 -15.81 18.72 -18.48
CA SER A 230 -14.49 18.17 -18.81
C SER A 230 -13.42 18.84 -17.97
N PHE A 231 -12.79 18.04 -17.10
CA PHE A 231 -11.67 18.39 -16.25
C PHE A 231 -10.42 17.57 -16.58
N SER A 232 -10.25 17.20 -17.85
CA SER A 232 -9.05 16.49 -18.34
C SER A 232 -7.74 17.29 -18.23
N ASN A 233 -7.85 18.60 -17.94
CA ASN A 233 -6.73 19.46 -17.54
C ASN A 233 -6.18 19.14 -16.14
N LEU A 234 -6.99 18.56 -15.25
CA LEU A 234 -6.58 18.26 -13.87
C LEU A 234 -5.74 17.00 -13.82
N GLU A 235 -4.46 17.16 -13.47
CA GLU A 235 -3.59 16.03 -13.17
C GLU A 235 -3.80 15.50 -11.76
N LEU A 236 -4.10 16.37 -10.80
CA LEU A 236 -4.31 15.97 -9.42
C LEU A 236 -5.30 16.88 -8.71
N VAL A 237 -6.27 16.26 -8.05
CA VAL A 237 -7.21 16.89 -7.14
C VAL A 237 -7.00 16.36 -5.73
N PHE A 238 -6.81 17.24 -4.76
CA PHE A 238 -6.72 16.90 -3.35
C PHE A 238 -7.93 17.48 -2.59
N PHE A 239 -8.82 16.61 -2.12
CA PHE A 239 -9.91 16.98 -1.23
C PHE A 239 -9.52 16.79 0.23
N ASN A 240 -9.21 17.89 0.92
CA ASN A 240 -9.08 17.89 2.36
C ASN A 240 -10.45 18.04 3.03
N SER A 241 -11.30 17.03 2.85
CA SER A 241 -12.65 16.99 3.42
C SER A 241 -13.08 15.58 3.76
N CYS A 242 -13.80 15.43 4.88
CA CYS A 242 -14.37 14.16 5.32
C CYS A 242 -15.34 13.60 4.27
N HIS A 243 -15.30 12.29 4.05
CA HIS A 243 -16.18 11.58 3.10
C HIS A 243 -16.13 12.09 1.65
N SER A 244 -15.11 12.88 1.27
CA SER A 244 -14.92 13.34 -0.12
C SER A 244 -14.78 12.19 -1.12
N SER A 245 -14.36 11.01 -0.66
CA SER A 245 -14.19 9.80 -1.46
C SER A 245 -15.27 8.73 -1.22
N PHE A 246 -16.40 9.09 -0.60
CA PHE A 246 -17.49 8.16 -0.34
C PHE A 246 -18.49 8.17 -1.51
N ASP A 247 -18.79 7.00 -2.07
CA ASP A 247 -19.87 6.77 -3.04
C ASP A 247 -20.95 5.86 -2.44
N SER A 248 -22.14 5.81 -3.02
CA SER A 248 -23.13 4.78 -2.71
C SER A 248 -23.89 4.38 -3.97
N ILE A 249 -24.69 3.31 -3.88
CA ILE A 249 -25.60 2.87 -4.95
C ILE A 249 -26.50 4.01 -5.43
N GLU A 250 -26.93 4.88 -4.52
CA GLU A 250 -27.86 5.96 -4.81
C GLU A 250 -27.15 7.26 -5.22
N GLN A 251 -25.85 7.38 -4.95
CA GLN A 251 -25.16 8.66 -5.04
C GLN A 251 -23.66 8.53 -5.36
N THR A 252 -23.27 9.09 -6.50
CA THR A 252 -21.87 9.31 -6.86
C THR A 252 -21.26 10.42 -6.00
N GLY A 253 -20.13 10.13 -5.37
CA GLY A 253 -19.30 11.03 -4.58
C GLY A 253 -18.45 11.96 -5.43
N LEU A 254 -17.75 12.87 -4.76
CA LEU A 254 -16.91 13.89 -5.42
C LEU A 254 -15.75 13.26 -6.17
N THR A 255 -15.04 12.30 -5.57
CA THR A 255 -13.92 11.63 -6.24
C THR A 255 -14.34 11.00 -7.55
N THR A 256 -15.38 10.16 -7.56
CA THR A 256 -15.88 9.53 -8.79
C THR A 256 -16.35 10.56 -9.81
N SER A 257 -16.99 11.65 -9.37
CA SER A 257 -17.45 12.72 -10.27
C SER A 257 -16.30 13.45 -10.97
N PHE A 258 -15.21 13.75 -10.26
CA PHE A 258 -14.01 14.36 -10.86
C PHE A 258 -13.28 13.41 -11.81
N LEU A 259 -13.19 12.12 -11.44
CA LEU A 259 -12.62 11.10 -12.33
C LEU A 259 -13.48 10.93 -13.60
N ASN A 260 -14.82 10.96 -13.49
CA ASN A 260 -15.75 10.92 -14.63
C ASN A 260 -15.54 12.10 -15.58
N ALA A 261 -15.32 13.28 -15.00
CA ALA A 261 -14.98 14.49 -15.73
C ALA A 261 -13.59 14.45 -16.37
N GLY A 262 -12.76 13.45 -16.09
CA GLY A 262 -11.46 13.25 -16.72
C GLY A 262 -10.25 13.66 -15.89
N ALA A 263 -10.42 13.99 -14.60
CA ALA A 263 -9.28 14.19 -13.70
C ALA A 263 -8.45 12.90 -13.61
N LYS A 264 -7.12 13.03 -13.60
CA LYS A 264 -6.23 11.87 -13.63
C LYS A 264 -6.05 11.18 -12.28
N GLU A 265 -5.85 11.99 -11.24
CA GLU A 265 -5.66 11.55 -9.87
C GLU A 265 -6.56 12.34 -8.94
N VAL A 266 -7.21 11.64 -8.00
CA VAL A 266 -8.01 12.27 -6.94
C VAL A 266 -7.66 11.64 -5.61
N ILE A 267 -7.33 12.48 -4.64
CA ILE A 267 -7.03 12.12 -3.25
C ILE A 267 -8.12 12.67 -2.35
N GLY A 268 -8.58 11.87 -1.40
CA GLY A 268 -9.55 12.31 -0.41
C GLY A 268 -9.67 11.35 0.77
N PHE A 269 -10.72 11.53 1.58
CA PHE A 269 -10.97 10.74 2.77
C PHE A 269 -12.27 9.94 2.64
N LEU A 270 -12.24 8.65 2.99
CA LEU A 270 -13.42 7.78 3.04
C LEU A 270 -14.30 8.04 4.27
N PHE A 271 -13.67 8.34 5.41
CA PHE A 271 -14.28 8.44 6.73
C PHE A 271 -14.00 9.80 7.39
N PRO A 272 -14.65 10.12 8.52
CA PRO A 272 -14.33 11.33 9.27
C PRO A 272 -12.85 11.35 9.69
N VAL A 273 -12.24 12.52 9.60
CA VAL A 273 -10.87 12.79 10.04
C VAL A 273 -10.89 13.97 10.98
N GLU A 274 -10.00 13.95 11.98
CA GLU A 274 -9.84 15.09 12.87
C GLU A 274 -9.33 16.31 12.09
N THR A 275 -9.99 17.46 12.28
CA THR A 275 -9.74 18.70 11.54
C THR A 275 -8.27 19.14 11.53
N ASN A 276 -7.57 19.07 12.68
CA ASN A 276 -6.15 19.44 12.75
C ASN A 276 -5.21 18.45 12.04
N LEU A 277 -5.57 17.17 12.10
CA LEU A 277 -4.81 16.11 11.42
C LEU A 277 -4.99 16.23 9.90
N ALA A 278 -6.22 16.48 9.44
CA ALA A 278 -6.55 16.73 8.04
C ALA A 278 -5.74 17.91 7.48
N LYS A 279 -5.76 19.07 8.16
CA LYS A 279 -4.91 20.24 7.83
C LYS A 279 -3.44 19.85 7.68
N SER A 280 -2.90 19.16 8.69
CA SER A 280 -1.48 18.80 8.71
C SER A 280 -1.10 17.87 7.56
N ILE A 281 -2.00 16.95 7.19
CA ILE A 281 -1.85 16.06 6.03
C ILE A 281 -1.85 16.89 4.73
N GLY A 282 -2.80 17.81 4.55
CA GLY A 282 -2.89 18.66 3.36
C GLY A 282 -1.62 19.49 3.12
N ILE A 283 -1.10 20.14 4.17
CA ILE A 283 0.16 20.89 4.12
C ILE A 283 1.33 19.98 3.74
N LYS A 284 1.53 18.89 4.50
CA LYS A 284 2.65 17.97 4.32
C LYS A 284 2.61 17.30 2.94
N PHE A 285 1.42 17.05 2.39
CA PHE A 285 1.25 16.49 1.07
C PHE A 285 1.87 17.39 0.01
N TRP A 286 1.50 18.67 -0.03
CA TRP A 286 2.04 19.60 -1.03
C TRP A 286 3.53 19.87 -0.85
N GLU A 287 4.04 19.95 0.38
CA GLU A 287 5.49 20.05 0.64
C GLU A 287 6.28 18.90 0.02
N LEU A 288 5.76 17.67 0.12
CA LEU A 288 6.38 16.47 -0.41
C LEU A 288 6.15 16.32 -1.92
N TYR A 289 4.94 16.68 -2.39
CA TYR A 289 4.57 16.58 -3.79
C TYR A 289 5.37 17.55 -4.65
N ILE A 290 5.50 18.82 -4.26
CA ILE A 290 6.27 19.81 -5.02
C ILE A 290 7.73 19.37 -5.23
N LYS A 291 8.32 18.72 -4.21
CA LYS A 291 9.70 18.21 -4.27
C LYS A 291 9.84 16.95 -5.15
N SER A 292 8.86 16.06 -5.10
CA SER A 292 8.96 14.73 -5.73
C SER A 292 8.24 14.61 -7.08
N LYS A 293 7.28 15.49 -7.35
CA LYS A 293 6.29 15.43 -8.44
C LYS A 293 5.64 14.04 -8.56
N ASN A 294 5.40 13.39 -7.43
CA ASN A 294 4.85 12.05 -7.37
C ASN A 294 3.92 11.91 -6.15
N SER A 295 2.62 11.86 -6.42
CA SER A 295 1.55 11.76 -5.41
C SER A 295 1.71 10.51 -4.55
N HIS A 296 2.01 9.36 -5.15
CA HIS A 296 2.21 8.11 -4.42
C HIS A 296 3.37 8.16 -3.44
N ARG A 297 4.51 8.75 -3.84
CA ARG A 297 5.67 8.91 -2.95
C ARG A 297 5.38 9.88 -1.81
N ALA A 298 4.66 10.97 -2.09
CA ALA A 298 4.22 11.91 -1.06
C ALA A 298 3.29 11.24 -0.04
N LEU A 299 2.26 10.53 -0.52
CA LEU A 299 1.33 9.79 0.31
C LEU A 299 1.99 8.66 1.10
N GLY A 300 2.90 7.89 0.50
CA GLY A 300 3.62 6.82 1.18
C GLY A 300 4.39 7.33 2.41
N LYS A 301 5.05 8.48 2.28
CA LYS A 301 5.71 9.15 3.41
C LYS A 301 4.74 9.62 4.50
N ILE A 302 3.58 10.15 4.11
CA ILE A 302 2.53 10.56 5.06
C ILE A 302 1.97 9.35 5.79
N ARG A 303 1.55 8.30 5.06
CA ARG A 303 0.98 7.08 5.64
C ARG A 303 1.96 6.38 6.57
N LYS A 304 3.26 6.35 6.23
CA LYS A 304 4.29 5.84 7.14
C LYS A 304 4.33 6.64 8.45
N SER A 305 4.37 7.97 8.36
CA SER A 305 4.35 8.85 9.54
C SER A 305 3.11 8.66 10.41
N LEU A 306 1.93 8.47 9.80
CA LEU A 306 0.68 8.23 10.51
C LEU A 306 0.62 6.82 11.12
N TYR A 307 1.20 5.82 10.45
CA TYR A 307 1.27 4.45 10.95
C TYR A 307 2.10 4.34 12.22
N ASP A 308 3.13 5.18 12.35
CA ASP A 308 3.99 5.23 13.53
C ASP A 308 3.29 5.88 14.74
N GLY A 309 2.18 6.60 14.51
CA GLY A 309 1.40 7.30 15.53
C GLY A 309 0.33 6.45 16.26
N SER A 310 -0.69 7.15 16.75
CA SER A 310 -1.85 6.65 17.48
C SER A 310 -2.86 5.89 16.60
N SER A 311 -3.81 5.19 17.22
CA SER A 311 -4.89 4.51 16.48
C SER A 311 -5.72 5.45 15.62
N LYS A 312 -5.93 6.70 16.05
CA LYS A 312 -6.54 7.78 15.26
C LYS A 312 -5.74 8.14 14.01
N GLU A 313 -4.42 8.19 14.11
CA GLU A 313 -3.56 8.48 12.96
C GLU A 313 -3.54 7.32 11.99
N ILE A 314 -3.49 6.08 12.49
CA ILE A 314 -3.53 4.88 11.62
C ILE A 314 -4.86 4.78 10.88
N ILE A 315 -6.00 4.99 11.55
CA ILE A 315 -7.30 4.97 10.86
C ILE A 315 -7.45 6.12 9.86
N THR A 316 -6.80 7.26 10.12
CA THR A 316 -6.70 8.36 9.16
C THR A 316 -5.86 7.98 7.94
N ALA A 317 -4.75 7.25 8.13
CA ALA A 317 -3.92 6.76 7.02
C ALA A 317 -4.69 5.80 6.11
N ILE A 318 -5.58 4.98 6.69
CA ILE A 318 -6.50 4.08 5.97
C ILE A 318 -7.58 4.88 5.23
N SER A 319 -8.14 5.90 5.87
CA SER A 319 -9.16 6.78 5.29
C SER A 319 -8.64 7.58 4.09
N LEU A 320 -7.36 7.96 4.11
CA LEU A 320 -6.71 8.74 3.05
C LEU A 320 -6.48 7.88 1.81
N VAL A 321 -7.38 7.99 0.83
CA VAL A 321 -7.39 7.19 -0.40
C VAL A 321 -6.92 7.99 -1.59
N HIS A 322 -6.35 7.27 -2.57
CA HIS A 322 -5.82 7.85 -3.80
C HIS A 322 -6.29 7.02 -4.99
N PHE A 323 -7.15 7.63 -5.80
CA PHE A 323 -7.65 7.06 -7.03
C PHE A 323 -6.89 7.61 -8.22
N SER A 324 -6.48 6.72 -9.13
CA SER A 324 -5.77 7.09 -10.35
C SER A 324 -6.34 6.35 -11.56
N THR A 325 -6.48 7.07 -12.67
CA THR A 325 -6.83 6.50 -13.99
C THR A 325 -5.60 6.22 -14.86
N GLU A 326 -4.40 6.69 -14.48
CA GLU A 326 -3.19 6.46 -15.27
C GLU A 326 -2.69 5.01 -15.11
N GLU A 327 -2.55 4.31 -16.23
CA GLU A 327 -1.81 3.05 -16.26
C GLU A 327 -0.32 3.32 -16.00
N GLN A 328 0.30 2.48 -15.17
CA GLN A 328 1.70 2.61 -14.79
C GLN A 328 2.58 2.57 -16.05
N LYS A 329 3.02 3.73 -16.54
CA LYS A 329 4.11 3.81 -17.52
C LYS A 329 5.34 3.21 -16.86
N ARG A 330 5.67 1.95 -17.20
CA ARG A 330 6.92 1.31 -16.77
C ARG A 330 8.05 2.27 -17.15
N ASN A 331 8.76 2.76 -16.14
CA ASN A 331 9.92 3.63 -16.33
C ASN A 331 11.02 2.78 -16.99
N THR A 332 11.01 2.72 -18.31
CA THR A 332 11.99 2.01 -19.16
C THR A 332 13.34 2.73 -19.18
N LYS A 333 13.77 3.35 -18.07
CA LYS A 333 15.08 4.00 -17.97
C LYS A 333 16.23 3.00 -17.73
N ARG A 334 15.92 1.71 -17.55
CA ARG A 334 16.91 0.65 -17.29
C ARG A 334 17.79 0.18 -18.47
N PRO A 335 17.42 0.29 -19.77
CA PRO A 335 18.36 -0.07 -20.82
C PRO A 335 19.46 0.97 -20.95
N ILE A 336 19.17 2.28 -20.83
CA ILE A 336 20.15 3.34 -21.14
C ILE A 336 21.39 3.27 -20.24
N THR A 337 21.23 3.02 -18.94
CA THR A 337 22.38 2.92 -18.02
C THR A 337 23.23 1.67 -18.29
N ILE A 338 22.59 0.55 -18.65
CA ILE A 338 23.29 -0.69 -19.01
C ILE A 338 24.01 -0.51 -20.35
N THR A 339 23.39 0.16 -21.33
CA THR A 339 24.04 0.46 -22.61
C THR A 339 25.24 1.38 -22.42
N ILE A 340 25.15 2.40 -21.56
CA ILE A 340 26.27 3.31 -21.27
C ILE A 340 27.42 2.56 -20.58
N VAL A 341 27.13 1.71 -19.59
CA VAL A 341 28.16 0.91 -18.90
C VAL A 341 28.83 -0.08 -19.84
N LEU A 342 28.05 -0.77 -20.69
CA LEU A 342 28.59 -1.67 -21.72
C LEU A 342 29.42 -0.91 -22.76
N PHE A 343 29.00 0.29 -23.15
CA PHE A 343 29.74 1.12 -24.11
C PHE A 343 31.07 1.61 -23.52
N VAL A 344 31.08 2.03 -22.24
CA VAL A 344 32.31 2.40 -21.52
C VAL A 344 33.24 1.19 -21.36
N LEU A 345 32.73 0.03 -20.98
CA LEU A 345 33.51 -1.21 -20.89
C LEU A 345 34.10 -1.62 -22.24
N PHE A 346 33.31 -1.55 -23.31
CA PHE A 346 33.78 -1.80 -24.67
C PHE A 346 34.90 -0.82 -25.05
N PHE A 347 34.73 0.47 -24.78
CA PHE A 347 35.73 1.50 -25.05
C PHE A 347 37.01 1.27 -24.24
N CYS A 348 36.90 0.89 -22.96
CA CYS A 348 38.04 0.53 -22.13
C CYS A 348 38.79 -0.69 -22.67
N ILE A 349 38.09 -1.75 -23.09
CA ILE A 349 38.73 -2.95 -23.67
C ILE A 349 39.43 -2.62 -24.98
N VAL A 350 38.83 -1.80 -25.84
CA VAL A 350 39.45 -1.38 -27.11
C VAL A 350 40.70 -0.52 -26.85
N LEU A 351 40.66 0.41 -25.90
CA LEU A 351 41.81 1.27 -25.54
C LEU A 351 42.91 0.53 -24.76
N LEU A 352 42.57 -0.47 -23.94
CA LEU A 352 43.56 -1.26 -23.18
C LEU A 352 44.28 -2.31 -24.04
N ARG A 353 43.81 -2.56 -25.28
CA ARG A 353 44.40 -3.57 -26.17
C ARG A 353 45.71 -3.13 -26.86
N GLU A 354 46.13 -1.87 -26.69
CA GLU A 354 47.33 -1.32 -27.33
C GLU A 354 48.64 -1.47 -26.54
N LYS A 355 48.64 -2.10 -25.36
CA LYS A 355 49.91 -2.42 -24.66
C LYS A 355 50.02 -3.91 -24.36
N LYS A 356 50.51 -4.65 -25.35
CA LYS A 356 51.14 -5.95 -25.13
C LYS A 356 52.63 -5.73 -24.91
N GLU A 357 53.10 -5.92 -23.69
CA GLU A 357 54.48 -6.32 -23.44
C GLU A 357 54.53 -7.82 -23.10
N PRO A 358 55.56 -8.55 -23.56
CA PRO A 358 55.65 -9.99 -23.42
C PRO A 358 56.05 -10.40 -22.00
N ILE A 359 55.35 -11.38 -21.45
CA ILE A 359 55.65 -11.99 -20.15
C ILE A 359 56.92 -12.84 -20.28
N ARG A 360 57.97 -12.45 -19.54
CA ARG A 360 59.17 -13.26 -19.28
C ARG A 360 58.85 -14.32 -18.22
N VAL A 361 59.22 -15.56 -18.52
CA VAL A 361 59.19 -16.68 -17.59
C VAL A 361 60.50 -16.68 -16.80
N GLU A 362 60.42 -16.63 -15.47
CA GLU A 362 61.54 -16.97 -14.59
C GLU A 362 61.12 -18.04 -13.59
N ASN A 363 61.98 -19.06 -13.52
CA ASN A 363 61.90 -20.25 -12.71
C ASN A 363 61.99 -19.91 -11.21
N PHE A 364 61.31 -20.68 -10.37
CA PHE A 364 61.72 -20.83 -8.97
C PHE A 364 61.57 -22.26 -8.50
N GLU A 365 62.52 -22.60 -7.63
CA GLU A 365 63.08 -23.93 -7.41
C GLU A 365 62.27 -24.84 -6.48
N VAL A 366 62.63 -26.10 -6.64
CA VAL A 366 62.31 -27.28 -5.84
C VAL A 366 62.84 -27.14 -4.41
N SER A 367 62.05 -27.56 -3.43
CA SER A 367 62.58 -28.11 -2.18
C SER A 367 61.67 -29.21 -1.61
N GLU A 368 62.33 -30.13 -0.93
CA GLU A 368 62.07 -31.57 -0.75
C GLU A 368 61.00 -32.00 0.29
N PRO A 369 60.65 -33.31 0.31
CA PRO A 369 59.58 -33.88 1.13
C PRO A 369 60.06 -34.42 2.48
N LYS A 370 59.19 -34.41 3.50
CA LYS A 370 59.37 -35.20 4.73
C LYS A 370 58.09 -35.90 5.20
N SER A 371 58.12 -37.22 5.04
CA SER A 371 57.69 -38.30 5.95
C SER A 371 56.47 -38.13 6.87
N PHE A 372 55.52 -39.06 6.70
CA PHE A 372 54.60 -39.62 7.70
C PHE A 372 55.30 -40.04 9.01
N PRO A 373 54.64 -40.04 10.20
CA PRO A 373 53.80 -41.20 10.56
C PRO A 373 52.64 -40.99 11.56
N THR A 374 51.80 -42.04 11.60
CA THR A 374 51.09 -42.64 12.75
C THR A 374 49.77 -42.06 13.28
N LYS A 375 48.76 -42.94 13.17
CA LYS A 375 47.59 -43.15 14.05
C LYS A 375 47.79 -42.68 15.50
N LYS A 376 46.86 -41.85 15.99
CA LYS A 376 46.41 -41.90 17.38
C LYS A 376 44.88 -41.85 17.45
N ARG A 377 44.38 -42.91 18.08
CA ARG A 377 43.06 -43.12 18.70
C ARG A 377 42.61 -41.84 19.41
N LYS A 378 41.41 -41.34 19.13
CA LYS A 378 40.75 -40.35 19.99
C LYS A 378 39.70 -41.04 20.83
N GLU A 379 39.82 -40.76 22.12
CA GLU A 379 39.03 -41.22 23.24
C GLU A 379 37.54 -40.94 23.03
N VAL A 380 36.73 -41.91 23.45
CA VAL A 380 35.31 -41.72 23.72
C VAL A 380 35.23 -40.87 24.98
N SER A 381 35.20 -39.55 24.81
CA SER A 381 34.79 -38.65 25.89
C SER A 381 33.30 -38.86 26.09
N VAL A 382 32.92 -39.46 27.22
CA VAL A 382 31.54 -39.46 27.71
C VAL A 382 31.18 -38.00 27.98
N LEU A 383 30.57 -37.35 26.99
CA LEU A 383 30.01 -36.01 27.13
C LEU A 383 28.90 -36.04 28.19
N PRO A 384 28.76 -34.98 28.99
CA PRO A 384 27.60 -34.81 29.86
C PRO A 384 26.35 -34.90 28.98
N LYS A 385 25.43 -35.80 29.32
CA LYS A 385 24.17 -35.97 28.60
C LYS A 385 23.41 -34.66 28.66
N ASP A 386 23.37 -33.93 27.55
CA ASP A 386 22.57 -32.72 27.40
C ASP A 386 21.09 -33.14 27.62
N PRO A 387 20.41 -32.64 28.67
CA PRO A 387 19.04 -33.03 29.02
C PRO A 387 18.05 -32.82 27.86
N LEU A 388 18.33 -31.84 26.98
CA LEU A 388 17.54 -31.57 25.80
C LEU A 388 17.66 -32.69 24.76
N LEU A 389 18.86 -33.22 24.53
CA LEU A 389 19.07 -34.31 23.58
C LEU A 389 18.38 -35.60 24.03
N GLU A 390 18.33 -35.85 25.34
CA GLU A 390 17.57 -36.97 25.91
C GLU A 390 16.07 -36.81 25.68
N ARG A 391 15.50 -35.63 25.91
CA ARG A 391 14.09 -35.34 25.60
C ARG A 391 13.77 -35.48 24.11
N ILE A 392 14.64 -34.99 23.23
CA ILE A 392 14.45 -35.16 21.78
C ILE A 392 14.45 -36.64 21.40
N SER A 393 15.31 -37.46 22.01
CA SER A 393 15.39 -38.89 21.71
C SER A 393 14.11 -39.68 22.08
N GLN A 394 13.33 -39.15 23.03
CA GLN A 394 12.08 -39.74 23.52
C GLN A 394 10.84 -39.40 22.67
N LEU A 395 10.95 -38.47 21.71
CA LEU A 395 9.87 -38.12 20.78
C LEU A 395 9.45 -39.33 19.94
N LYS A 396 8.16 -39.70 19.90
CA LYS A 396 7.67 -40.88 19.15
C LYS A 396 7.68 -40.65 17.64
N ASN A 397 7.50 -39.41 17.20
CA ASN A 397 7.53 -39.00 15.80
C ASN A 397 8.98 -38.94 15.29
N SER A 398 9.32 -39.85 14.39
CA SER A 398 10.66 -39.99 13.83
C SER A 398 11.09 -38.80 12.98
N GLU A 399 10.16 -38.14 12.27
CA GLU A 399 10.45 -36.92 11.51
C GLU A 399 10.73 -35.74 12.43
N PHE A 400 9.89 -35.54 13.46
CA PHE A 400 10.10 -34.47 14.43
C PHE A 400 11.45 -34.62 15.13
N ARG A 401 11.77 -35.84 15.57
CA ARG A 401 13.06 -36.18 16.17
C ARG A 401 14.23 -35.84 15.24
N LYS A 402 14.16 -36.23 13.96
CA LYS A 402 15.21 -35.98 12.96
C LYS A 402 15.39 -34.48 12.72
N MET A 403 14.30 -33.75 12.55
CA MET A 403 14.35 -32.31 12.28
C MET A 403 14.84 -31.50 13.48
N ALA A 404 14.43 -31.84 14.70
CA ALA A 404 14.92 -31.19 15.92
C ALA A 404 16.46 -31.36 16.08
N LEU A 405 16.98 -32.57 15.83
CA LEU A 405 18.42 -32.83 15.84
C LEU A 405 19.16 -32.09 14.73
N GLN A 406 18.56 -31.99 13.54
CA GLN A 406 19.13 -31.25 12.42
C GLN A 406 19.15 -29.75 12.70
N PHE A 407 18.08 -29.19 13.26
CA PHE A 407 17.97 -27.78 13.62
C PHE A 407 19.07 -27.34 14.59
N LEU A 408 19.39 -28.15 15.62
CA LEU A 408 20.49 -27.87 16.54
C LEU A 408 21.89 -27.91 15.89
N LYS A 409 22.06 -28.66 14.80
CA LYS A 409 23.36 -28.79 14.10
C LYS A 409 23.55 -27.78 12.97
N THR A 410 22.46 -27.27 12.43
CA THR A 410 22.50 -26.42 11.23
C THR A 410 22.66 -24.95 11.65
N LYS A 411 23.48 -24.19 10.93
CA LYS A 411 23.58 -22.74 11.13
C LYS A 411 22.24 -22.11 10.70
N HIS A 412 21.59 -21.38 11.61
CA HIS A 412 20.30 -20.75 11.36
C HIS A 412 20.50 -19.26 11.08
N GLU A 413 19.68 -18.70 10.20
CA GLU A 413 19.83 -17.33 9.70
C GLU A 413 19.53 -16.27 10.78
N PHE A 414 18.64 -16.60 11.72
CA PHE A 414 18.12 -15.64 12.72
C PHE A 414 18.34 -16.05 14.18
N LEU A 415 18.86 -17.25 14.46
CA LEU A 415 18.96 -17.79 15.81
C LEU A 415 20.37 -18.29 16.08
N ASP A 416 20.96 -17.86 17.18
CA ASP A 416 22.19 -18.44 17.71
C ASP A 416 21.94 -19.80 18.38
N ASP A 417 23.01 -20.50 18.76
CA ASP A 417 22.90 -21.85 19.29
C ASP A 417 22.20 -21.92 20.66
N ASN A 418 22.22 -20.85 21.45
CA ASN A 418 21.48 -20.78 22.71
C ASN A 418 19.99 -20.58 22.45
N GLN A 419 19.63 -19.65 21.57
CA GLN A 419 18.25 -19.38 21.19
C GLN A 419 17.56 -20.59 20.54
N LYS A 420 18.30 -21.40 19.77
CA LYS A 420 17.76 -22.67 19.23
C LYS A 420 17.43 -23.67 20.34
N LYS A 421 18.28 -23.78 21.36
CA LYS A 421 18.06 -24.67 22.51
C LYS A 421 16.85 -24.20 23.33
N GLU A 422 16.78 -22.91 23.64
CA GLU A 422 15.64 -22.32 24.36
C GLU A 422 14.31 -22.54 23.63
N LEU A 423 14.30 -22.38 22.30
CA LEU A 423 13.11 -22.61 21.49
C LEU A 423 12.62 -24.07 21.60
N LEU A 424 13.53 -25.04 21.47
CA LEU A 424 13.18 -26.45 21.58
C LEU A 424 12.79 -26.83 23.01
N GLU A 425 13.45 -26.31 24.03
CA GLU A 425 13.06 -26.52 25.43
C GLU A 425 11.67 -25.96 25.73
N PHE A 426 11.37 -24.77 25.21
CA PHE A 426 10.05 -24.16 25.34
C PHE A 426 8.97 -25.06 24.72
N ILE A 427 9.18 -25.53 23.49
CA ILE A 427 8.20 -26.39 22.78
C ILE A 427 8.03 -27.73 23.52
N LEU A 428 9.13 -28.39 23.90
CA LEU A 428 9.11 -29.71 24.54
C LEU A 428 8.62 -29.67 25.99
N SER A 429 8.55 -28.50 26.62
CA SER A 429 7.99 -28.34 27.98
C SER A 429 6.48 -28.08 27.99
N GLN A 430 5.87 -27.81 26.84
CA GLN A 430 4.43 -27.60 26.78
C GLN A 430 3.67 -28.91 26.98
N LYS A 431 2.61 -28.88 27.80
CA LYS A 431 1.65 -29.98 27.95
C LYS A 431 0.72 -30.04 26.73
N SER A 432 1.25 -30.48 25.58
CA SER A 432 0.48 -30.62 24.34
C SER A 432 0.79 -31.95 23.63
N SER A 433 -0.04 -32.32 22.65
CA SER A 433 0.22 -33.50 21.84
C SER A 433 1.50 -33.33 21.02
N GLU A 434 2.18 -34.44 20.73
CA GLU A 434 3.42 -34.40 19.95
C GLU A 434 3.24 -33.83 18.55
N GLU A 435 2.08 -34.03 17.93
CA GLU A 435 1.71 -33.42 16.65
C GLU A 435 1.64 -31.89 16.75
N LYS A 436 1.08 -31.37 17.84
CA LYS A 436 1.02 -29.92 18.09
C LYS A 436 2.41 -29.35 18.36
N MET A 437 3.24 -30.04 19.14
CA MET A 437 4.65 -29.67 19.35
C MET A 437 5.43 -29.64 18.02
N TYR A 438 5.20 -30.63 17.16
CA TYR A 438 5.85 -30.68 15.85
C TYR A 438 5.42 -29.54 14.92
N TYR A 439 4.13 -29.21 14.93
CA TYR A 439 3.61 -28.06 14.19
C TYR A 439 4.19 -26.73 14.70
N GLU A 440 4.26 -26.54 16.03
CA GLU A 440 4.87 -25.36 16.64
C GLU A 440 6.36 -25.26 16.34
N PHE A 441 7.07 -26.39 16.34
CA PHE A 441 8.47 -26.46 15.94
C PHE A 441 8.66 -25.97 14.51
N LYS A 442 7.97 -26.53 13.51
CA LYS A 442 8.07 -26.07 12.11
C LYS A 442 7.78 -24.58 11.97
N THR A 443 6.72 -24.11 12.61
CA THR A 443 6.28 -22.72 12.55
C THR A 443 7.32 -21.75 13.11
N ARG A 444 7.95 -22.09 14.24
CA ARG A 444 8.87 -21.17 14.94
C ARG A 444 10.33 -21.32 14.53
N SER A 445 10.74 -22.50 14.06
CA SER A 445 12.12 -22.78 13.61
C SER A 445 12.33 -22.53 12.12
N GLY A 446 11.25 -22.30 11.35
CA GLY A 446 11.34 -22.06 9.90
C GLY A 446 11.69 -23.30 9.06
N PHE A 447 11.53 -24.50 9.64
CA PHE A 447 11.87 -25.80 9.05
C PHE A 447 10.68 -26.53 8.41
#